data_AF-A0A941MYS6-F1
#
_entry.id   AF-A0A941MYS6-F1
#
_cell.length_a   1.000
_cell.length_b   1.000
_cell.length_c   1.000
_cell.angle_alpha   90.00
_cell.angle_beta   90.00
_cell.angle_gamma   90.00
#
_symmetry.space_group_name_H-M   'P 1'
#
loop_
_entity.id
_entity.type
_entity.pdbx_description
1 polymer ?
#
loop_
_entity_poly.entity_id
_entity_poly.type
_entity_poly.pdbx_seq_one_letter_code
_entity_poly.pdbx_strand_id
1 'polypeptide(L)'
;MPTEYTSGIRALARGKLRFNHQKGDSEKMMPPLTTFEHEQARNLAYFIALKRGNWKIPSYDRRMADEDFIEAAGHAALYEQDPDDEAADRQVPVALRQFPQYKNVDTKTAETFDANCAALNDCEYWTILGHIWVHAPKKNTEFNHAHSQRYCRLFASPRLGRDKLMTPTERSFLLSRRDTLTVFRGCQQNLNERGLSWTFGLPVAIDFAYEYYNADKIYLTGECAATDVIAYFNFSKEFEVIIPGKNVNVIATTPVPYPIPQHLLRQ
;
A
#
# COMPACT_ATOMS: atom_id res chain seq x y z
N MET A 1 -4.59 2.86 -25.61
CA MET A 1 -4.00 1.50 -25.61
C MET A 1 -4.19 0.88 -26.98
N PRO A 2 -3.22 0.11 -27.52
CA PRO A 2 -3.40 -0.59 -28.79
C PRO A 2 -4.55 -1.58 -28.69
N THR A 3 -5.42 -1.58 -29.70
CA THR A 3 -6.63 -2.41 -29.82
C THR A 3 -6.34 -3.92 -29.81
N GLU A 4 -5.13 -4.32 -30.16
CA GLU A 4 -4.68 -5.72 -30.25
C GLU A 4 -4.55 -6.43 -28.88
N TYR A 5 -4.46 -5.69 -27.77
CA TYR A 5 -4.40 -6.25 -26.41
C TYR A 5 -5.74 -6.86 -25.93
N THR A 6 -6.86 -6.61 -26.62
CA THR A 6 -8.21 -6.92 -26.11
C THR A 6 -8.74 -8.31 -26.48
N SER A 7 -8.16 -8.97 -27.48
CA SER A 7 -8.68 -10.25 -28.01
C SER A 7 -8.21 -11.48 -27.21
N GLY A 8 -6.97 -11.47 -26.69
CA GLY A 8 -6.43 -12.58 -25.87
C GLY A 8 -7.05 -12.67 -24.47
N ILE A 9 -7.37 -11.54 -23.86
CA ILE A 9 -7.85 -11.45 -22.45
C ILE A 9 -9.27 -12.03 -22.27
N ARG A 10 -10.11 -12.03 -23.32
CA ARG A 10 -11.48 -12.57 -23.25
C ARG A 10 -11.54 -14.08 -22.97
N ALA A 11 -10.45 -14.83 -23.17
CA ALA A 11 -10.39 -16.27 -22.88
C ALA A 11 -10.11 -16.58 -21.39
N LEU A 12 -9.36 -15.72 -20.68
CA LEU A 12 -9.07 -15.87 -19.25
C LEU A 12 -10.27 -15.46 -18.37
N ALA A 13 -11.11 -14.54 -18.84
CA ALA A 13 -12.33 -14.11 -18.16
C ALA A 13 -13.45 -15.17 -18.08
N ARG A 14 -13.29 -16.35 -18.69
CA ARG A 14 -14.33 -17.42 -18.71
C ARG A 14 -14.02 -18.64 -17.85
N GLY A 15 -13.05 -18.54 -16.94
CA GLY A 15 -12.88 -19.49 -15.84
C GLY A 15 -11.63 -20.37 -15.96
N LYS A 16 -11.05 -20.63 -14.78
CA LYS A 16 -9.83 -21.40 -14.46
C LYS A 16 -8.54 -20.59 -14.40
N LEU A 17 -8.50 -19.61 -13.50
CA LEU A 17 -7.23 -19.22 -12.87
C LEU A 17 -6.83 -20.35 -11.90
N ARG A 18 -5.73 -21.04 -12.21
CA ARG A 18 -5.14 -22.07 -11.36
C ARG A 18 -3.94 -21.47 -10.64
N PHE A 19 -4.05 -21.23 -9.34
CA PHE A 19 -2.89 -20.94 -8.51
C PHE A 19 -2.33 -22.25 -7.96
N ASN A 20 -1.02 -22.48 -8.14
CA ASN A 20 -0.32 -23.58 -7.48
C ASN A 20 -0.33 -23.34 -5.97
N HIS A 21 -1.34 -23.86 -5.28
CA HIS A 21 -1.31 -24.03 -3.82
C HIS A 21 -0.59 -25.34 -3.47
N GLN A 22 0.03 -25.37 -2.29
CA GLN A 22 0.75 -26.52 -1.76
C GLN A 22 -0.13 -27.79 -1.80
N LYS A 23 0.50 -28.93 -2.12
CA LYS A 23 -0.13 -30.26 -2.18
C LYS A 23 -0.92 -30.54 -0.89
N GLY A 24 -2.25 -30.50 -0.96
CA GLY A 24 -3.12 -30.93 0.14
C GLY A 24 -4.53 -30.36 0.12
N ASP A 25 -4.72 -29.16 -0.41
CA ASP A 25 -6.03 -28.52 -0.44
C ASP A 25 -6.78 -28.84 -1.73
N SER A 26 -8.02 -29.33 -1.59
CA SER A 26 -8.97 -29.48 -2.68
C SER A 26 -9.03 -28.18 -3.50
N GLU A 27 -8.85 -28.27 -4.83
CA GLU A 27 -8.91 -27.13 -5.77
C GLU A 27 -10.19 -26.30 -5.53
N LYS A 28 -10.06 -25.22 -4.76
CA LYS A 28 -11.15 -24.28 -4.56
C LYS A 28 -11.13 -23.35 -5.77
N MET A 29 -12.03 -23.57 -6.73
CA MET A 29 -12.19 -22.66 -7.86
C MET A 29 -12.51 -21.26 -7.34
N MET A 30 -11.68 -20.28 -7.70
CA MET A 30 -11.99 -18.88 -7.43
C MET A 30 -13.20 -18.45 -8.27
N PRO A 31 -14.09 -17.62 -7.72
CA PRO A 31 -15.15 -17.02 -8.52
C PRO A 31 -14.54 -16.20 -9.68
N PRO A 32 -15.27 -16.04 -10.80
CA PRO A 32 -14.82 -15.15 -11.87
C PRO A 32 -14.68 -13.72 -11.35
N LEU A 33 -13.67 -13.00 -11.86
CA LEU A 33 -13.50 -11.57 -11.56
C LEU A 33 -14.72 -10.78 -12.03
N THR A 34 -15.13 -9.80 -11.24
CA THR A 34 -16.04 -8.73 -11.66
C THR A 34 -15.40 -7.87 -12.75
N THR A 35 -16.22 -7.07 -13.46
CA THR A 35 -15.71 -6.12 -14.46
C THR A 35 -14.66 -5.18 -13.87
N PHE A 36 -14.90 -4.68 -12.66
CA PHE A 36 -14.00 -3.77 -11.96
C PHE A 36 -12.66 -4.42 -11.58
N GLU A 37 -12.69 -5.62 -10.98
CA GLU A 37 -11.46 -6.36 -10.65
C GLU A 37 -10.68 -6.72 -11.92
N HIS A 38 -11.37 -7.05 -13.00
CA HIS A 38 -10.74 -7.33 -14.29
C HIS A 38 -10.02 -6.11 -14.86
N GLU A 39 -10.61 -4.91 -14.75
CA GLU A 39 -9.96 -3.65 -15.14
C GLU A 39 -8.73 -3.34 -14.28
N GLN A 40 -8.83 -3.54 -12.96
CA GLN A 40 -7.70 -3.40 -12.05
C GLN A 40 -6.57 -4.37 -12.38
N ALA A 41 -6.90 -5.65 -12.62
CA ALA A 41 -5.93 -6.66 -13.02
C ALA A 41 -5.24 -6.30 -14.35
N ARG A 42 -5.99 -5.78 -15.33
CA ARG A 42 -5.41 -5.33 -16.61
C ARG A 42 -4.42 -4.17 -16.41
N ASN A 43 -4.78 -3.20 -15.58
CA ASN A 43 -3.92 -2.04 -15.28
C ASN A 43 -2.63 -2.49 -14.59
N LEU A 44 -2.75 -3.31 -13.54
CA LEU A 44 -1.60 -3.84 -12.81
C LEU A 44 -0.70 -4.72 -13.71
N ALA A 45 -1.29 -5.58 -14.54
CA ALA A 45 -0.55 -6.42 -15.49
C ALA A 45 0.32 -5.60 -16.45
N TYR A 46 -0.16 -4.44 -16.90
CA TYR A 46 0.63 -3.51 -17.72
C TYR A 46 1.89 -3.04 -16.98
N PHE A 47 1.77 -2.66 -15.71
CA PHE A 47 2.92 -2.22 -14.92
C PHE A 47 3.87 -3.37 -14.55
N ILE A 48 3.35 -4.59 -14.36
CA ILE A 48 4.18 -5.79 -14.20
C ILE A 48 5.00 -6.04 -15.48
N ALA A 49 4.35 -5.98 -16.65
CA ALA A 49 5.02 -6.14 -17.94
C ALA A 49 6.11 -5.09 -18.16
N LEU A 50 5.83 -3.82 -17.84
CA LEU A 50 6.83 -2.74 -17.89
C LEU A 50 8.01 -3.04 -16.97
N LYS A 51 7.76 -3.38 -15.70
CA LYS A 51 8.82 -3.68 -14.73
C LYS A 51 9.72 -4.82 -15.22
N ARG A 52 9.13 -5.90 -15.75
CA ARG A 52 9.87 -7.02 -16.34
C ARG A 52 10.72 -6.57 -17.54
N GLY A 53 10.19 -5.69 -18.38
CA GLY A 53 10.90 -5.09 -19.51
C GLY A 53 11.90 -3.98 -19.14
N ASN A 54 12.33 -3.89 -17.87
CA ASN A 54 13.16 -2.80 -17.36
C ASN A 54 12.57 -1.41 -17.70
N TRP A 55 11.28 -1.25 -17.40
CA TRP A 55 10.47 -0.06 -17.61
C TRP A 55 10.29 0.38 -19.08
N LYS A 56 10.55 -0.54 -20.01
CA LYS A 56 10.22 -0.43 -21.44
C LYS A 56 9.11 -1.42 -21.76
N ILE A 57 8.26 -1.07 -22.71
CA ILE A 57 7.23 -2.00 -23.20
C ILE A 57 7.97 -3.18 -23.85
N PRO A 58 7.86 -4.41 -23.30
CA PRO A 58 8.49 -5.57 -23.91
C PRO A 58 7.80 -5.90 -25.23
N SER A 59 8.50 -6.60 -26.13
CA SER A 59 7.84 -7.21 -27.30
C SER A 59 6.69 -8.09 -26.84
N TYR A 60 5.57 -8.04 -27.57
CA TYR A 60 4.39 -8.81 -27.21
C TYR A 60 4.70 -10.31 -27.28
N ASP A 61 4.53 -10.98 -26.15
CA ASP A 61 4.51 -12.43 -26.02
C ASP A 61 3.22 -12.79 -25.27
N ARG A 62 2.38 -13.61 -25.92
CA ARG A 62 1.07 -13.96 -25.39
C ARG A 62 1.16 -14.70 -24.05
N ARG A 63 2.10 -15.64 -23.92
CA ARG A 63 2.26 -16.43 -22.69
C ARG A 63 2.68 -15.52 -21.54
N MET A 64 3.61 -14.61 -21.79
CA MET A 64 4.06 -13.64 -20.79
C MET A 64 2.94 -12.66 -20.38
N ALA A 65 2.14 -12.20 -21.34
CA ALA A 65 0.99 -11.34 -21.05
C ALA A 65 -0.09 -12.06 -20.23
N ASP A 66 -0.32 -13.36 -20.53
CA ASP A 66 -1.23 -14.20 -19.75
C ASP A 66 -0.68 -14.40 -18.32
N GLU A 67 0.62 -14.65 -18.15
CA GLU A 67 1.29 -14.75 -16.84
C GLU A 67 1.16 -13.46 -16.02
N ASP A 68 1.43 -12.29 -16.61
CA ASP A 68 1.28 -10.99 -15.94
C ASP A 68 -0.17 -10.73 -15.50
N PHE A 69 -1.12 -11.10 -16.34
CA PHE A 69 -2.53 -10.96 -16.04
C PHE A 69 -2.97 -11.90 -14.92
N ILE A 70 -2.50 -13.15 -14.92
CA ILE A 70 -2.78 -14.13 -13.84
C ILE A 70 -2.26 -13.61 -12.50
N GLU A 71 -1.03 -13.09 -12.47
CA GLU A 71 -0.44 -12.48 -11.27
C GLU A 71 -1.29 -11.31 -10.78
N ALA A 72 -1.62 -10.37 -11.68
CA ALA A 72 -2.42 -9.20 -11.35
C ALA A 72 -3.85 -9.55 -10.91
N ALA A 73 -4.47 -10.55 -11.53
CA ALA A 73 -5.78 -11.07 -11.15
C ALA A 73 -5.77 -11.69 -9.74
N GLY A 74 -4.70 -12.43 -9.41
CA GLY A 74 -4.49 -12.96 -8.06
C GLY A 74 -4.40 -11.85 -7.02
N HIS A 75 -3.79 -10.72 -7.37
CA HIS A 75 -3.72 -9.53 -6.52
C HIS A 75 -5.09 -8.83 -6.38
N ALA A 76 -5.81 -8.65 -7.48
CA ALA A 76 -7.15 -8.05 -7.49
C ALA A 76 -8.13 -8.81 -6.60
N ALA A 77 -8.09 -10.14 -6.66
CA ALA A 77 -8.99 -10.98 -5.88
C ALA A 77 -8.68 -11.04 -4.37
N LEU A 78 -7.63 -10.35 -3.87
CA LEU A 78 -7.36 -10.21 -2.44
C LEU A 78 -8.19 -9.11 -1.78
N TYR A 79 -8.78 -8.24 -2.58
CA TYR A 79 -9.48 -7.04 -2.14
C TYR A 79 -10.89 -6.98 -2.73
N GLU A 80 -11.83 -6.48 -1.97
CA GLU A 80 -13.21 -6.29 -2.40
C GLU A 80 -13.75 -4.94 -1.94
N GLN A 81 -14.82 -4.46 -2.59
CA GLN A 81 -15.53 -3.31 -2.05
C GLN A 81 -16.06 -3.68 -0.65
N ASP A 82 -15.99 -2.74 0.31
CA ASP A 82 -16.56 -3.04 1.63
C ASP A 82 -18.07 -3.27 1.48
N PRO A 83 -18.58 -4.47 1.85
CA PRO A 83 -20.01 -4.73 1.77
C PRO A 83 -20.83 -3.82 2.69
N ASP A 84 -20.22 -3.21 3.70
CA ASP A 84 -20.89 -2.31 4.63
C ASP A 84 -20.75 -0.83 4.23
N ASP A 85 -19.88 -0.51 3.26
CA ASP A 85 -19.64 0.86 2.76
C ASP A 85 -19.23 0.85 1.28
N GLU A 86 -20.24 0.85 0.40
CA GLU A 86 -20.02 0.94 -1.05
C GLU A 86 -19.38 2.27 -1.48
N ALA A 87 -19.42 3.30 -0.64
CA ALA A 87 -18.81 4.60 -0.89
C ALA A 87 -17.36 4.68 -0.36
N ALA A 88 -16.85 3.63 0.29
CA ALA A 88 -15.50 3.61 0.80
C ALA A 88 -14.47 3.84 -0.32
N ASP A 89 -13.61 4.83 -0.11
CA ASP A 89 -12.55 5.23 -1.05
C ASP A 89 -11.47 4.14 -1.25
N ARG A 90 -11.51 3.05 -0.46
CA ARG A 90 -10.55 1.94 -0.53
C ARG A 90 -11.23 0.60 -0.30
N GLN A 91 -10.83 -0.37 -1.11
CA GLN A 91 -11.23 -1.76 -0.97
C GLN A 91 -10.66 -2.39 0.31
N VAL A 92 -11.42 -3.32 0.90
CA VAL A 92 -11.02 -4.06 2.11
C VAL A 92 -10.48 -5.45 1.75
N PRO A 93 -9.58 -6.03 2.58
CA PRO A 93 -9.11 -7.39 2.37
C PRO A 93 -10.24 -8.43 2.46
N VAL A 94 -10.31 -9.34 1.48
CA VAL A 94 -11.20 -10.52 1.53
C VAL A 94 -10.90 -11.39 2.75
N ALA A 95 -9.64 -11.38 3.23
CA ALA A 95 -9.21 -12.09 4.44
C ALA A 95 -10.02 -11.69 5.70
N LEU A 96 -10.57 -10.47 5.77
CA LEU A 96 -11.38 -10.03 6.91
C LEU A 96 -12.65 -10.86 7.12
N ARG A 97 -13.14 -11.58 6.10
CA ARG A 97 -14.24 -12.54 6.24
C ARG A 97 -13.90 -13.69 7.21
N GLN A 98 -12.63 -14.11 7.21
CA GLN A 98 -12.14 -15.16 8.10
C GLN A 98 -11.60 -14.60 9.42
N PHE A 99 -11.16 -13.33 9.42
CA PHE A 99 -10.60 -12.65 10.58
C PHE A 99 -11.37 -11.36 10.92
N PRO A 100 -12.66 -11.45 11.27
CA PRO A 100 -13.51 -10.27 11.50
C PRO A 100 -13.05 -9.40 12.67
N GLN A 101 -12.24 -9.93 13.60
CA GLN A 101 -11.65 -9.17 14.69
C GLN A 101 -10.72 -8.03 14.22
N TYR A 102 -10.27 -8.04 12.96
CA TYR A 102 -9.46 -6.97 12.39
C TYR A 102 -10.26 -6.01 11.51
N LYS A 103 -11.58 -6.20 11.37
CA LYS A 103 -12.42 -5.33 10.53
C LYS A 103 -12.54 -3.93 11.12
N ASN A 104 -12.96 -3.85 12.38
CA ASN A 104 -13.16 -2.59 13.09
C ASN A 104 -11.90 -2.23 13.87
N VAL A 105 -10.98 -1.53 13.21
CA VAL A 105 -9.66 -1.22 13.75
C VAL A 105 -9.76 -0.21 14.89
N ASP A 106 -9.18 -0.58 16.02
CA ASP A 106 -9.06 0.24 17.22
C ASP A 106 -7.60 0.34 17.71
N THR A 107 -7.41 0.98 18.86
CA THR A 107 -6.07 1.18 19.44
C THR A 107 -5.34 -0.11 19.85
N LYS A 108 -6.06 -1.23 20.03
CA LYS A 108 -5.48 -2.53 20.45
C LYS A 108 -5.30 -3.48 19.29
N THR A 109 -5.92 -3.21 18.14
CA THR A 109 -5.96 -4.11 16.98
C THR A 109 -4.56 -4.46 16.48
N ALA A 110 -3.64 -3.49 16.43
CA ALA A 110 -2.25 -3.74 16.05
C ALA A 110 -1.51 -4.67 17.03
N GLU A 111 -1.86 -4.62 18.32
CA GLU A 111 -1.25 -5.50 19.34
C GLU A 111 -1.80 -6.92 19.23
N THR A 112 -3.11 -7.05 19.03
CA THR A 112 -3.75 -8.33 18.75
C THR A 112 -3.19 -8.96 17.48
N PHE A 113 -2.99 -8.17 16.42
CA PHE A 113 -2.39 -8.66 15.18
C PHE A 113 -0.96 -9.16 15.43
N ASP A 114 -0.11 -8.35 16.05
CA ASP A 114 1.29 -8.69 16.38
C ASP A 114 1.40 -9.98 17.21
N ALA A 115 0.46 -10.24 18.12
CA ALA A 115 0.42 -11.47 18.93
C ALA A 115 -0.02 -12.71 18.13
N ASN A 116 -0.80 -12.56 17.06
CA ASN A 116 -1.45 -13.68 16.35
C ASN A 116 -0.99 -13.85 14.91
N CYS A 117 -0.21 -12.92 14.37
CA CYS A 117 0.15 -12.87 12.94
C CYS A 117 1.03 -14.04 12.48
N ALA A 118 1.56 -14.85 13.39
CA ALA A 118 2.30 -16.07 13.07
C ALA A 118 1.41 -17.15 12.42
N ALA A 119 0.12 -17.19 12.76
CA ALA A 119 -0.85 -18.16 12.24
C ALA A 119 -1.37 -17.80 10.83
N LEU A 120 -1.15 -16.57 10.37
CA LEU A 120 -1.59 -16.08 9.08
C LEU A 120 -0.66 -16.58 7.96
N ASN A 121 -1.24 -16.89 6.80
CA ASN A 121 -0.44 -17.04 5.59
C ASN A 121 0.06 -15.66 5.11
N ASP A 122 0.96 -15.66 4.13
CA ASP A 122 1.61 -14.43 3.66
C ASP A 122 0.62 -13.42 3.06
N CYS A 123 -0.39 -13.86 2.31
CA CYS A 123 -1.41 -12.97 1.76
C CYS A 123 -2.25 -12.33 2.86
N GLU A 124 -2.75 -13.13 3.80
CA GLU A 124 -3.53 -12.66 4.94
C GLU A 124 -2.74 -11.66 5.78
N TYR A 125 -1.49 -12.00 6.12
CA TYR A 125 -0.60 -11.13 6.87
C TYR A 125 -0.49 -9.74 6.25
N TRP A 126 -0.13 -9.66 4.97
CA TRP A 126 0.11 -8.36 4.33
C TRP A 126 -1.17 -7.56 4.13
N THR A 127 -2.23 -8.19 3.63
CA THR A 127 -3.49 -7.48 3.37
C THR A 127 -4.11 -6.93 4.67
N ILE A 128 -4.11 -7.73 5.75
CA ILE A 128 -4.63 -7.31 7.06
C ILE A 128 -3.73 -6.26 7.69
N LEU A 129 -2.40 -6.38 7.63
CA LEU A 129 -1.49 -5.35 8.15
C LEU A 129 -1.71 -4.00 7.44
N GLY A 130 -1.93 -4.01 6.12
CA GLY A 130 -2.25 -2.81 5.36
C GLY A 130 -3.57 -2.17 5.81
N HIS A 131 -4.61 -2.99 6.02
CA HIS A 131 -5.90 -2.54 6.58
C HIS A 131 -5.74 -1.91 7.96
N ILE A 132 -5.06 -2.61 8.87
CA ILE A 132 -4.83 -2.11 10.23
C ILE A 132 -4.08 -0.79 10.21
N TRP A 133 -3.02 -0.66 9.40
CA TRP A 133 -2.27 0.58 9.31
C TRP A 133 -3.15 1.76 8.88
N VAL A 134 -3.90 1.59 7.80
CA VAL A 134 -4.70 2.65 7.17
C VAL A 134 -5.87 3.10 8.08
N HIS A 135 -6.46 2.18 8.83
CA HIS A 135 -7.61 2.46 9.69
C HIS A 135 -7.25 2.65 11.17
N ALA A 136 -5.97 2.53 11.54
CA ALA A 136 -5.56 2.71 12.93
C ALA A 136 -5.88 4.14 13.40
N PRO A 137 -6.56 4.30 14.55
CA PRO A 137 -6.88 5.62 15.05
C PRO A 137 -5.60 6.38 15.40
N LYS A 138 -5.41 7.54 14.78
CA LYS A 138 -4.30 8.44 15.09
C LYS A 138 -4.65 9.18 16.39
N LYS A 139 -3.86 8.99 17.45
CA LYS A 139 -4.00 9.76 18.70
C LYS A 139 -3.14 11.01 18.62
N ASN A 140 -3.76 12.17 18.81
CA ASN A 140 -3.05 13.45 18.87
C ASN A 140 -2.31 13.55 20.21
N THR A 141 -1.23 14.33 20.25
CA THR A 141 -0.48 14.79 21.44
C THR A 141 0.53 13.86 22.09
N GLU A 142 0.55 12.54 21.82
CA GLU A 142 1.55 11.64 22.41
C GLU A 142 2.21 10.72 21.38
N PHE A 143 3.51 10.90 21.18
CA PHE A 143 4.31 9.97 20.39
C PHE A 143 4.52 8.67 21.17
N ASN A 144 4.00 7.56 20.63
CA ASN A 144 4.15 6.24 21.23
C ASN A 144 5.31 5.46 20.59
N HIS A 145 6.45 5.43 21.27
CA HIS A 145 7.65 4.72 20.81
C HIS A 145 7.41 3.21 20.61
N ALA A 146 6.69 2.55 21.53
CA ALA A 146 6.43 1.11 21.45
C ALA A 146 5.56 0.77 20.24
N HIS A 147 4.58 1.62 19.95
CA HIS A 147 3.73 1.49 18.77
C HIS A 147 4.52 1.68 17.47
N SER A 148 5.40 2.68 17.42
CA SER A 148 6.31 2.90 16.28
C SER A 148 7.24 1.70 16.05
N GLN A 149 7.85 1.18 17.12
CA GLN A 149 8.72 -0.01 17.05
C GLN A 149 7.97 -1.26 16.59
N ARG A 150 6.71 -1.43 17.03
CA ARG A 150 5.85 -2.54 16.58
C ARG A 150 5.67 -2.51 15.07
N TYR A 151 5.26 -1.39 14.50
CA TYR A 151 5.09 -1.31 13.04
C TYR A 151 6.41 -1.45 12.28
N CYS A 152 7.52 -0.90 12.81
CA CYS A 152 8.84 -1.12 12.21
C CYS A 152 9.15 -2.62 12.08
N ARG A 153 8.87 -3.40 13.13
CA ARG A 153 9.03 -4.86 13.10
C ARG A 153 8.06 -5.53 12.12
N LEU A 154 6.77 -5.19 12.18
CA LEU A 154 5.74 -5.81 11.34
C LEU A 154 6.01 -5.59 9.84
N PHE A 155 6.41 -4.38 9.43
CA PHE A 155 6.78 -4.10 8.04
C PHE A 155 8.13 -4.67 7.63
N ALA A 156 9.04 -4.91 8.59
CA ALA A 156 10.33 -5.57 8.34
C ALA A 156 10.23 -7.09 8.23
N SER A 157 9.04 -7.68 8.33
CA SER A 157 8.83 -9.13 8.21
C SER A 157 9.45 -9.70 6.91
N PRO A 158 10.12 -10.88 6.99
CA PRO A 158 10.72 -11.54 5.83
C PRO A 158 9.71 -12.34 4.99
N ARG A 159 8.42 -12.32 5.36
CA ARG A 159 7.34 -12.98 4.63
C ARG A 159 7.32 -12.56 3.16
N LEU A 160 7.02 -13.51 2.28
CA LEU A 160 6.95 -13.24 0.84
C LEU A 160 5.68 -12.45 0.52
N GLY A 161 5.62 -11.85 -0.66
CA GLY A 161 4.40 -11.21 -1.13
C GLY A 161 4.06 -9.87 -0.48
N ARG A 162 5.06 -9.10 -0.01
CA ARG A 162 4.89 -7.77 0.60
C ARG A 162 4.09 -6.79 -0.26
N ASP A 163 4.09 -6.99 -1.57
CA ASP A 163 3.27 -6.27 -2.53
C ASP A 163 1.77 -6.29 -2.21
N LYS A 164 1.29 -7.37 -1.58
CA LYS A 164 -0.10 -7.60 -1.14
C LYS A 164 -0.54 -6.73 0.03
N LEU A 165 0.28 -5.79 0.47
CA LEU A 165 -0.11 -4.78 1.46
C LEU A 165 -1.05 -3.72 0.84
N MET A 166 -0.93 -3.51 -0.47
CA MET A 166 -1.63 -2.47 -1.25
C MET A 166 -2.77 -3.07 -2.07
N THR A 167 -3.84 -2.30 -2.27
CA THR A 167 -4.83 -2.58 -3.32
C THR A 167 -4.18 -2.57 -4.71
N PRO A 168 -4.80 -3.17 -5.75
CA PRO A 168 -4.20 -3.15 -7.09
C PRO A 168 -4.02 -1.72 -7.64
N THR A 169 -4.92 -0.80 -7.30
CA THR A 169 -4.83 0.61 -7.69
C THR A 169 -3.64 1.31 -7.03
N GLU A 170 -3.48 1.16 -5.71
CA GLU A 170 -2.32 1.67 -4.96
C GLU A 170 -1.00 1.09 -5.50
N ARG A 171 -0.99 -0.22 -5.77
CA ARG A 171 0.18 -0.91 -6.32
C ARG A 171 0.55 -0.41 -7.70
N SER A 172 -0.44 -0.22 -8.58
CA SER A 172 -0.23 0.30 -9.93
C SER A 172 0.34 1.72 -9.89
N PHE A 173 -0.18 2.57 -8.99
CA PHE A 173 0.36 3.91 -8.79
C PHE A 173 1.83 3.87 -8.36
N LEU A 174 2.19 3.04 -7.37
CA LEU A 174 3.57 2.95 -6.92
C LEU A 174 4.50 2.44 -8.04
N LEU A 175 4.08 1.41 -8.79
CA LEU A 175 4.85 0.90 -9.93
C LEU A 175 4.99 1.92 -11.08
N SER A 176 4.10 2.91 -11.18
CA SER A 176 4.23 3.96 -12.19
C SER A 176 5.36 4.96 -11.89
N ARG A 177 5.85 4.99 -10.63
CA ARG A 177 6.91 5.89 -10.18
C ARG A 177 8.30 5.29 -10.48
N ARG A 178 9.27 6.13 -10.84
CA ARG A 178 10.61 5.70 -11.29
C ARG A 178 11.73 6.31 -10.46
N ASP A 179 12.87 5.61 -10.48
CA ASP A 179 14.20 6.01 -10.01
C ASP A 179 14.22 6.61 -8.60
N THR A 180 14.16 7.93 -8.50
CA THR A 180 14.27 8.68 -7.24
C THR A 180 12.95 9.38 -6.96
N LEU A 181 12.47 9.23 -5.73
CA LEU A 181 11.22 9.82 -5.26
C LEU A 181 11.51 10.90 -4.22
N THR A 182 10.96 12.09 -4.45
CA THR A 182 10.89 13.12 -3.41
C THR A 182 9.74 12.80 -2.47
N VAL A 183 10.03 12.80 -1.17
CA VAL A 183 9.08 12.50 -0.11
C VAL A 183 9.20 13.53 1.01
N PHE A 184 8.11 13.70 1.74
CA PHE A 184 8.01 14.65 2.85
C PHE A 184 7.55 13.95 4.12
N ARG A 185 7.95 14.47 5.28
CA ARG A 185 7.50 13.95 6.58
C ARG A 185 7.28 15.09 7.56
N GLY A 186 6.08 15.19 8.10
CA GLY A 186 5.78 16.02 9.26
C GLY A 186 6.24 15.33 10.54
N CYS A 187 6.99 16.02 11.39
CA CYS A 187 7.49 15.46 12.64
C CYS A 187 7.79 16.54 13.67
N GLN A 188 8.15 16.10 14.88
CA GLN A 188 8.72 16.94 15.90
C GLN A 188 10.23 16.74 15.92
N GLN A 189 10.97 17.84 16.03
CA GLN A 189 12.42 17.83 16.10
C GLN A 189 12.91 17.01 17.30
N ASN A 190 13.95 16.21 17.09
CA ASN A 190 14.59 15.29 18.03
C ASN A 190 13.70 14.19 18.62
N LEU A 191 12.55 13.89 18.00
CA LEU A 191 11.59 12.90 18.51
C LEU A 191 11.38 11.74 17.54
N ASN A 192 11.02 12.03 16.30
CA ASN A 192 10.50 11.01 15.39
C ASN A 192 10.78 11.27 13.90
N GLU A 193 11.91 11.89 13.59
CA GLU A 193 12.37 12.16 12.22
C GLU A 193 12.58 10.88 11.40
N ARG A 194 12.91 9.76 12.07
CA ARG A 194 13.20 8.47 11.45
C ARG A 194 11.98 7.54 11.34
N GLY A 195 10.77 8.05 11.49
CA GLY A 195 9.54 7.27 11.41
C GLY A 195 9.27 6.70 10.01
N LEU A 196 8.31 5.77 9.93
CA LEU A 196 7.98 5.03 8.71
C LEU A 196 7.08 5.79 7.73
N SER A 197 6.24 6.69 8.25
CA SER A 197 5.22 7.39 7.47
C SER A 197 5.81 8.61 6.77
N TRP A 198 5.81 8.59 5.46
CA TRP A 198 6.20 9.71 4.60
C TRP A 198 5.03 10.00 3.64
N THR A 199 5.09 11.08 2.90
CA THR A 199 4.05 11.44 1.92
C THR A 199 4.68 12.03 0.66
N PHE A 200 4.01 11.89 -0.48
CA PHE A 200 4.37 12.63 -1.69
C PHE A 200 3.87 14.09 -1.67
N GLY A 201 3.02 14.48 -0.72
CA GLY A 201 2.44 15.81 -0.63
C GLY A 201 3.07 16.65 0.48
N LEU A 202 3.76 17.74 0.12
CA LEU A 202 4.28 18.70 1.10
C LEU A 202 3.19 19.27 2.04
N PRO A 203 2.01 19.69 1.56
CA PRO A 203 0.93 20.16 2.44
C PRO A 203 0.53 19.13 3.50
N VAL A 204 0.47 17.84 3.12
CA VAL A 204 0.13 16.75 4.05
C VAL A 204 1.17 16.62 5.16
N ALA A 205 2.47 16.73 4.84
CA ALA A 205 3.53 16.72 5.84
C ALA A 205 3.44 17.92 6.81
N ILE A 206 3.11 19.10 6.30
CA ILE A 206 2.93 20.30 7.12
C ILE A 206 1.73 20.15 8.06
N ASP A 207 0.58 19.74 7.51
CA ASP A 207 -0.65 19.48 8.29
C ASP A 207 -0.37 18.47 9.41
N PHE A 208 0.32 17.37 9.09
CA PHE A 208 0.65 16.33 10.06
C PHE A 208 1.55 16.86 11.18
N ALA A 209 2.59 17.63 10.84
CA ALA A 209 3.43 18.24 11.87
C ALA A 209 2.64 19.20 12.78
N TYR A 210 1.67 19.92 12.20
CA TYR A 210 0.86 20.89 12.90
C TYR A 210 -0.19 20.26 13.83
N GLU A 211 -0.92 19.26 13.34
CA GLU A 211 -2.03 18.62 14.05
C GLU A 211 -1.55 17.72 15.20
N TYR A 212 -0.41 17.04 15.04
CA TYR A 212 -0.02 15.95 15.94
C TYR A 212 1.05 16.32 16.98
N TYR A 213 1.77 17.43 16.81
CA TYR A 213 2.86 17.83 17.70
C TYR A 213 2.65 19.23 18.29
N ASN A 214 3.06 19.42 19.55
CA ASN A 214 2.84 20.68 20.26
C ASN A 214 4.03 21.64 20.17
N ALA A 215 5.25 21.13 20.00
CA ALA A 215 6.48 21.92 19.97
C ALA A 215 7.39 21.50 18.82
N ASP A 216 8.34 22.37 18.47
CA ASP A 216 9.44 22.11 17.52
C ASP A 216 9.00 21.38 16.23
N LYS A 217 7.87 21.86 15.68
CA LYS A 217 7.24 21.32 14.48
C LYS A 217 8.16 21.55 13.29
N ILE A 218 8.54 20.47 12.63
CA ILE A 218 9.35 20.50 11.42
C ILE A 218 8.70 19.65 10.34
N TYR A 219 9.03 19.95 9.09
CA TYR A 219 8.88 19.00 8.01
C TYR A 219 10.25 18.67 7.41
N LEU A 220 10.40 17.43 7.00
CA LEU A 220 11.58 16.95 6.28
C LEU A 220 11.25 16.86 4.80
N THR A 221 12.19 17.26 3.97
CA THR A 221 12.22 16.88 2.55
C THR A 221 13.31 15.84 2.39
N GLY A 222 12.98 14.72 1.75
CA GLY A 222 13.92 13.64 1.51
C GLY A 222 13.78 13.04 0.12
N GLU A 223 14.80 12.26 -0.24
CA GLU A 223 14.85 11.48 -1.47
C GLU A 223 15.09 10.01 -1.14
N CYS A 224 14.45 9.10 -1.88
CA CYS A 224 14.67 7.66 -1.74
C CYS A 224 14.55 6.97 -3.11
N ALA A 225 15.09 5.76 -3.22
CA ALA A 225 14.83 4.96 -4.41
C ALA A 225 13.39 4.42 -4.38
N ALA A 226 12.75 4.30 -5.54
CA ALA A 226 11.41 3.69 -5.61
C ALA A 226 11.37 2.26 -5.03
N THR A 227 12.50 1.54 -5.04
CA THR A 227 12.65 0.21 -4.45
C THR A 227 12.68 0.19 -2.93
N ASP A 228 12.91 1.34 -2.28
CA ASP A 228 12.91 1.46 -0.82
C ASP A 228 11.49 1.65 -0.25
N VAL A 229 10.52 1.99 -1.09
CA VAL A 229 9.12 2.14 -0.69
C VAL A 229 8.50 0.77 -0.42
N ILE A 230 8.09 0.55 0.82
CA ILE A 230 7.40 -0.66 1.27
C ILE A 230 5.98 -0.67 0.71
N ALA A 231 5.29 0.47 0.79
CA ALA A 231 3.92 0.61 0.33
C ALA A 231 3.52 2.05 0.08
N TYR A 232 2.43 2.21 -0.66
CA TYR A 232 1.72 3.45 -0.89
C TYR A 232 0.25 3.28 -0.50
N PHE A 233 -0.30 4.25 0.24
CA PHE A 233 -1.69 4.27 0.65
C PHE A 233 -2.34 5.61 0.28
N ASN A 234 -3.57 5.56 -0.24
CA ASN A 234 -4.29 6.77 -0.63
C ASN A 234 -5.70 6.90 -0.02
N PHE A 235 -5.98 6.16 1.06
CA PHE A 235 -7.30 6.09 1.68
C PHE A 235 -7.84 7.46 2.14
N SER A 236 -6.97 8.34 2.66
CA SER A 236 -7.37 9.67 3.16
C SER A 236 -6.82 10.81 2.31
N LYS A 237 -6.49 10.52 1.04
CA LYS A 237 -5.83 11.47 0.12
C LYS A 237 -4.52 12.04 0.68
N GLU A 238 -3.89 11.29 1.57
CA GLU A 238 -2.63 11.66 2.23
C GLU A 238 -1.41 11.34 1.35
N PHE A 239 -1.59 10.60 0.25
CA PHE A 239 -0.49 10.10 -0.59
C PHE A 239 0.63 9.47 0.25
N GLU A 240 0.25 8.70 1.26
CA GLU A 240 1.15 8.17 2.26
C GLU A 240 2.04 7.09 1.64
N VAL A 241 3.31 7.11 1.98
CA VAL A 241 4.28 6.07 1.65
C VAL A 241 5.00 5.56 2.88
N ILE A 242 5.13 4.25 2.97
CA ILE A 242 5.83 3.57 4.06
C ILE A 242 7.27 3.34 3.62
N ILE A 243 8.20 4.00 4.30
CA ILE A 243 9.63 3.94 4.00
C ILE A 243 10.40 3.90 5.31
N PRO A 244 11.28 2.92 5.55
CA PRO A 244 12.19 2.97 6.68
C PRO A 244 12.99 4.28 6.63
N GLY A 245 12.95 5.10 7.69
CA GLY A 245 13.60 6.42 7.65
C GLY A 245 15.10 6.38 7.34
N LYS A 246 15.78 5.26 7.61
CA LYS A 246 17.18 5.02 7.23
C LYS A 246 17.43 4.90 5.71
N ASN A 247 16.38 4.65 4.92
CA ASN A 247 16.42 4.54 3.47
C ASN A 247 16.04 5.88 2.79
N VAL A 248 15.80 6.95 3.56
CA VAL A 248 15.53 8.28 3.03
C VAL A 248 16.74 9.17 3.27
N ASN A 249 17.29 9.73 2.19
CA ASN A 249 18.29 10.79 2.26
C ASN A 249 17.58 12.13 2.54
N VAL A 250 17.64 12.62 3.77
CA VAL A 250 17.04 13.91 4.13
C VAL A 250 17.88 15.04 3.55
N ILE A 251 17.30 15.78 2.61
CA ILE A 251 17.95 16.90 1.93
C ILE A 251 17.68 18.25 2.61
N ALA A 252 16.57 18.37 3.33
CA ALA A 252 16.22 19.57 4.07
C ALA A 252 15.39 19.26 5.32
N THR A 253 15.61 20.08 6.34
CA THR A 253 14.79 20.14 7.56
C THR A 253 14.32 21.57 7.72
N THR A 254 13.01 21.77 7.73
CA THR A 254 12.42 23.11 7.72
C THR A 254 11.43 23.26 8.89
N PRO A 255 11.56 24.29 9.72
CA PRO A 255 10.54 24.64 10.71
C PRO A 255 9.20 24.89 10.03
N VAL A 256 8.12 24.37 10.61
CA VAL A 256 6.77 24.69 10.14
C VAL A 256 6.45 26.15 10.53
N PRO A 257 6.15 27.04 9.56
CA PRO A 257 5.85 28.43 9.86
C PRO A 257 4.53 28.55 10.65
N TYR A 258 4.48 29.53 11.55
CA TYR A 258 3.24 29.92 12.23
C TYR A 258 2.98 31.44 12.04
N PRO A 259 1.80 31.84 11.55
CA PRO A 259 0.73 30.98 11.02
C PRO A 259 1.15 30.25 9.74
N ILE A 260 0.48 29.13 9.39
CA ILE A 260 0.76 28.41 8.14
C ILE A 260 0.29 29.30 6.96
N PRO A 261 1.19 29.68 6.02
CA PRO A 261 0.81 30.43 4.84
C PRO A 261 -0.27 29.70 4.03
N GLN A 262 -1.28 30.42 3.54
CA GLN A 262 -2.39 29.83 2.78
C GLN A 262 -1.94 29.03 1.55
N HIS A 263 -0.84 29.43 0.91
CA HIS A 263 -0.30 28.72 -0.25
C HIS A 263 0.32 27.36 0.08
N LEU A 264 0.51 27.03 1.37
CA LEU A 264 1.01 25.75 1.87
C LEU A 264 -0.11 24.84 2.39
N LEU A 265 -1.33 25.35 2.55
CA LEU A 265 -2.51 24.57 2.93
C LEU A 265 -3.09 23.87 1.68
N ARG A 266 -3.76 22.73 1.89
CA ARG A 266 -4.30 21.89 0.79
C ARG A 266 -5.13 22.72 -0.21
N GLN A 267 -4.83 22.57 -1.50
CA GLN A 267 -5.81 22.75 -2.58
C GLN A 267 -6.63 21.47 -2.74
#